data_AF-A0A645G6H5-F1
#
_entry.id   AF-A0A645G6H5-F1
#
_cell.length_a   1.000
_cell.length_b   1.000
_cell.length_c   1.000
_cell.angle_alpha   90.00
_cell.angle_beta   90.00
_cell.angle_gamma   90.00
#
_symmetry.space_group_name_H-M   'P 1'
#
loop_
_entity.id
_entity.type
_entity.pdbx_description
1 polymer ?
#
loop_
_entity_poly.entity_id
_entity_poly.type
_entity_poly.pdbx_seq_one_letter_code
_entity_poly.pdbx_strand_id
1 'polypeptide(L)'
;MLVIGGCAGDFCGEYMAGGIMILLGREAEGETVGNYCATGMHGGVIYIHGEADPRKFSKDCLASELTEADFEILSKYIGNYCGYFGFDAKTLIQGKWTKLVRRGNNPYKGYYVNN
;
A
#
# COMPACT_ATOMS: atom_id res chain seq x y z
N MET A 1 -7.34 -0.63 9.16
CA MET A 1 -6.41 0.12 8.29
C MET A 1 -5.14 0.33 9.10
N LEU A 2 -3.98 0.11 8.47
CA LEU A 2 -2.66 0.15 9.11
C LEU A 2 -1.72 1.05 8.31
N VAL A 3 -1.04 1.99 8.99
CA VAL A 3 0.04 2.79 8.42
C VAL A 3 1.33 2.43 9.14
N ILE A 4 2.34 2.01 8.38
CA ILE A 4 3.67 1.62 8.84
C ILE A 4 4.63 2.72 8.41
N GLY A 5 5.28 3.37 9.38
CA GLY A 5 6.22 4.46 9.12
C GLY A 5 7.46 4.03 8.33
N GLY A 6 7.98 2.85 8.62
CA GLY A 6 9.19 2.31 7.97
C GLY A 6 8.87 1.26 6.91
N CYS A 7 9.69 0.21 6.91
CA CYS A 7 9.62 -0.92 5.99
C CYS A 7 9.02 -2.16 6.67
N ALA A 8 8.69 -3.16 5.87
CA ALA A 8 8.36 -4.50 6.35
C ALA A 8 9.35 -5.54 5.80
N GLY A 9 9.57 -6.61 6.57
CA GLY A 9 10.35 -7.76 6.13
C GLY A 9 9.57 -8.69 5.20
N ASP A 10 9.97 -9.96 5.18
CA ASP A 10 9.31 -11.01 4.40
C ASP A 10 7.85 -11.22 4.85
N PHE A 11 7.02 -11.75 3.95
CA PHE A 11 5.61 -12.09 4.18
C PHE A 11 4.72 -10.90 4.56
N CYS A 12 5.12 -9.68 4.17
CA CYS A 12 4.29 -8.49 4.36
C CYS A 12 2.88 -8.69 3.77
N GLY A 13 1.83 -8.59 4.58
CA GLY A 13 0.44 -8.74 4.12
C GLY A 13 0.03 -10.16 3.76
N GLU A 14 0.73 -11.17 4.28
CA GLU A 14 0.34 -12.57 4.10
C GLU A 14 -1.09 -12.83 4.62
N TYR A 15 -1.87 -13.60 3.85
CA TYR A 15 -3.27 -13.94 4.11
C TYR A 15 -4.20 -12.74 4.38
N MET A 16 -3.83 -11.55 3.90
CA MET A 16 -4.68 -10.36 4.05
C MET A 16 -6.03 -10.60 3.36
N ALA A 17 -7.12 -10.55 4.14
CA ALA A 17 -8.48 -10.80 3.65
C ALA A 17 -9.27 -9.51 3.36
N GLY A 18 -8.76 -8.35 3.77
CA GLY A 18 -9.42 -7.06 3.61
C GLY A 18 -8.67 -5.91 4.29
N GLY A 19 -9.16 -4.70 4.07
CA GLY A 19 -8.60 -3.48 4.66
C GLY A 19 -7.51 -2.83 3.81
N ILE A 20 -6.80 -1.89 4.42
CA ILE A 20 -5.79 -1.04 3.79
C ILE A 20 -4.52 -1.11 4.64
N MET A 21 -3.40 -1.38 3.99
CA MET A 21 -2.06 -1.29 4.57
C MET A 21 -1.21 -0.28 3.78
N ILE A 22 -0.52 0.61 4.46
CA ILE A 22 0.32 1.65 3.85
C ILE A 22 1.71 1.55 4.47
N LEU A 23 2.74 1.37 3.66
CA LEU A 23 4.14 1.40 4.06
C LEU A 23 4.79 2.69 3.54
N LEU A 24 5.25 3.53 4.45
CA LEU A 24 5.86 4.81 4.13
C LEU A 24 7.36 4.71 3.82
N GLY A 25 8.00 3.57 4.11
CA GLY A 25 9.38 3.30 3.71
C GLY A 25 10.39 4.30 4.28
N ARG A 26 10.06 4.95 5.40
CA ARG A 26 10.97 5.93 5.98
C ARG A 26 12.23 5.23 6.47
N GLU A 27 13.36 5.87 6.22
CA GLU A 27 14.68 5.35 6.57
C GLU A 27 15.01 4.04 5.85
N ALA A 28 14.32 3.74 4.74
CA ALA A 28 14.69 2.63 3.87
C ALA A 28 16.06 2.91 3.23
N GLU A 29 17.07 2.10 3.55
CA GLU A 29 18.34 2.06 2.83
C GLU A 29 18.28 1.14 1.59
N GLY A 30 17.08 0.66 1.26
CA GLY A 30 16.82 -0.32 0.20
C GLY A 30 15.32 -0.51 -0.04
N GLU A 31 14.87 -1.75 -0.07
CA GLU A 31 13.51 -2.08 -0.45
C GLU A 31 12.52 -1.96 0.73
N THR A 32 11.36 -1.36 0.49
CA THR A 32 10.32 -1.12 1.51
C THR A 32 9.64 -2.41 2.01
N VAL A 33 9.72 -3.50 1.24
CA VAL A 33 9.16 -4.82 1.59
C VAL A 33 10.17 -5.95 1.31
N GLY A 34 10.09 -7.01 2.11
CA GLY A 34 10.81 -8.27 1.88
C GLY A 34 10.13 -9.20 0.87
N ASN A 35 10.60 -10.44 0.81
CA ASN A 35 10.12 -11.49 -0.08
C ASN A 35 8.71 -11.98 0.29
N TYR A 36 8.03 -12.64 -0.66
CA TYR A 36 6.73 -13.28 -0.46
C TYR A 36 5.62 -12.32 0.00
N CYS A 37 5.77 -11.03 -0.29
CA CYS A 37 4.78 -10.01 0.04
C CYS A 37 3.42 -10.35 -0.62
N ALA A 38 2.34 -10.21 0.15
CA ALA A 38 0.96 -10.50 -0.22
C ALA A 38 0.67 -11.99 -0.57
N THR A 39 1.48 -12.93 -0.08
CA THR A 39 1.21 -14.37 -0.26
C THR A 39 -0.12 -14.76 0.39
N GLY A 40 -0.98 -15.49 -0.33
CA GLY A 40 -2.31 -15.85 0.17
C GLY A 40 -3.27 -14.68 0.36
N MET A 41 -2.96 -13.47 -0.12
CA MET A 41 -3.86 -12.32 -0.02
C MET A 41 -5.19 -12.63 -0.73
N HIS A 42 -6.30 -12.56 -0.01
CA HIS A 42 -7.66 -12.75 -0.55
C HIS A 42 -8.38 -11.43 -0.81
N GLY A 43 -8.02 -10.35 -0.12
CA GLY A 43 -8.67 -9.05 -0.26
C GLY A 43 -7.90 -7.89 0.38
N GLY A 44 -8.37 -6.67 0.13
CA GLY A 44 -7.74 -5.44 0.61
C GLY A 44 -6.79 -4.80 -0.41
N VAL A 45 -6.01 -3.83 0.04
CA VAL A 45 -5.00 -3.12 -0.75
C VAL A 45 -3.77 -2.81 0.10
N ILE A 46 -2.60 -2.94 -0.50
CA ILE A 46 -1.32 -2.56 0.10
C ILE A 46 -0.72 -1.44 -0.75
N TYR A 47 -0.39 -0.32 -0.12
CA TYR A 47 0.35 0.79 -0.72
C TYR A 47 1.77 0.78 -0.19
N ILE A 48 2.73 0.85 -1.10
CA ILE A 48 4.15 0.88 -0.79
C ILE A 48 4.71 2.17 -1.37
N HIS A 49 5.26 3.03 -0.51
CA HIS A 49 5.99 4.22 -0.96
C HIS A 49 7.26 3.78 -1.69
N GLY A 50 7.47 4.32 -2.89
CA GLY A 50 8.52 3.93 -3.83
C GLY A 50 8.11 2.88 -4.86
N GLU A 51 9.09 2.47 -5.67
CA GLU A 51 8.98 1.34 -6.59
C GLU A 51 9.46 0.07 -5.88
N ALA A 52 8.56 -0.88 -5.67
CA ALA A 52 8.92 -2.17 -5.07
C ALA A 52 9.06 -3.25 -6.15
N ASP A 53 10.06 -4.11 -6.00
CA ASP A 53 10.39 -5.14 -6.98
C ASP A 53 9.25 -6.17 -7.14
N PRO A 54 8.65 -6.29 -8.34
CA PRO A 54 7.58 -7.25 -8.59
C PRO A 54 7.94 -8.70 -8.31
N ARG A 55 9.24 -9.05 -8.35
CA ARG A 55 9.73 -10.41 -8.07
C ARG A 55 9.49 -10.83 -6.61
N LYS A 56 9.25 -9.88 -5.71
CA LYS A 56 8.98 -10.12 -4.28
C LYS A 56 7.52 -10.39 -3.97
N PHE A 57 6.62 -10.10 -4.90
CA PHE A 57 5.19 -10.21 -4.66
C PHE A 57 4.68 -11.61 -4.95
N SER A 58 3.58 -11.97 -4.31
CA SER A 58 2.81 -13.15 -4.69
C SER A 58 2.37 -13.06 -6.16
N LYS A 59 2.45 -14.19 -6.88
CA LYS A 59 1.98 -14.32 -8.27
C LYS A 59 0.49 -13.99 -8.41
N ASP A 60 -0.24 -14.17 -7.32
CA ASP A 60 -1.66 -13.89 -7.22
C ASP A 60 -1.99 -12.40 -7.11
N CYS A 61 -0.99 -11.54 -6.90
CA CYS A 61 -1.18 -10.10 -6.81
C CYS A 61 -0.77 -9.38 -8.10
N LEU A 62 -1.30 -8.17 -8.26
CA LEU A 62 -0.93 -7.26 -9.33
C LEU A 62 -0.37 -5.99 -8.71
N ALA A 63 0.82 -5.59 -9.16
CA ALA A 63 1.35 -4.26 -8.96
C ALA A 63 0.73 -3.31 -10.01
N SER A 64 0.24 -2.18 -9.56
CA SER A 64 -0.39 -1.17 -10.43
C SER A 64 -0.07 0.24 -9.94
N GLU A 65 -0.22 1.20 -10.85
CA GLU A 65 -0.22 2.63 -10.53
C GLU A 65 -1.45 3.00 -9.70
N LEU A 66 -1.34 4.13 -9.00
CA LEU A 66 -2.41 4.68 -8.18
C LEU A 66 -3.44 5.41 -9.05
N THR A 67 -4.71 5.32 -8.64
CA THR A 67 -5.79 6.15 -9.16
C THR A 67 -5.98 7.39 -8.29
N GLU A 68 -6.81 8.34 -8.73
CA GLU A 68 -7.20 9.51 -7.91
C GLU A 68 -7.83 9.09 -6.57
N ALA A 69 -8.68 8.06 -6.58
CA ALA A 69 -9.28 7.50 -5.37
C ALA A 69 -8.23 6.91 -4.40
N ASP A 70 -7.15 6.34 -4.92
CA ASP A 70 -6.03 5.88 -4.09
C ASP A 70 -5.35 7.08 -3.38
N PHE A 71 -5.17 8.20 -4.08
CA PHE A 71 -4.58 9.41 -3.50
C PHE A 71 -5.46 10.05 -2.41
N GLU A 72 -6.79 9.99 -2.54
CA GLU A 72 -7.68 10.44 -1.47
C GLU A 72 -7.52 9.60 -0.19
N ILE A 73 -7.41 8.28 -0.36
CA ILE A 73 -7.17 7.33 0.74
C ILE A 73 -5.83 7.58 1.40
N LEU A 74 -4.76 7.73 0.62
CA LEU A 74 -3.42 8.04 1.13
C LEU A 74 -3.41 9.38 1.87
N SER A 75 -3.99 10.42 1.27
CA SER A 75 -4.06 11.76 1.87
C SER A 75 -4.71 11.74 3.25
N LYS A 76 -5.83 11.01 3.37
CA LYS A 76 -6.54 10.84 4.65
C LYS A 76 -5.68 10.14 5.70
N TYR A 77 -5.12 8.98 5.35
CA TYR A 77 -4.46 8.14 6.36
C TYR A 77 -3.04 8.57 6.69
N ILE A 78 -2.30 9.10 5.72
CA ILE A 78 -1.00 9.74 5.95
C ILE A 78 -1.20 11.03 6.75
N GLY A 79 -2.25 11.81 6.47
CA GLY A 79 -2.61 12.98 7.26
C GLY A 79 -2.81 12.65 8.74
N ASN A 80 -3.57 11.58 9.03
CA ASN A 80 -3.76 11.11 10.40
C ASN A 80 -2.43 10.65 11.04
N TYR A 81 -1.63 9.85 10.33
CA TYR A 81 -0.30 9.43 10.79
C TYR A 81 0.58 10.64 11.15
N CYS A 82 0.63 11.64 10.28
CA CYS A 82 1.35 12.87 10.51
C CYS A 82 0.85 13.65 11.72
N GLY A 83 -0.48 13.70 11.93
CA GLY A 83 -1.07 14.31 13.12
C GLY A 83 -0.70 13.61 14.43
N TYR A 84 -0.54 12.29 14.41
CA TYR A 84 -0.14 11.52 15.59
C TYR A 84 1.35 11.64 15.92
N PHE A 85 2.21 11.71 14.89
CA PHE A 85 3.65 11.62 15.10
C PHE A 85 4.44 12.89 14.74
N GLY A 86 3.76 13.97 14.35
CA GLY A 86 4.38 15.28 14.11
C GLY A 86 5.17 15.37 12.80
N PHE A 87 4.73 14.69 11.74
CA PHE A 87 5.36 14.74 10.42
C PHE A 87 4.62 15.66 9.44
N ASP A 88 5.27 16.01 8.33
CA ASP A 88 4.61 16.72 7.23
C ASP A 88 4.01 15.73 6.21
N ALA A 89 2.68 15.75 6.07
CA ALA A 89 1.96 14.87 5.16
C ALA A 89 2.32 15.12 3.69
N LYS A 90 2.65 16.36 3.30
CA LYS A 90 3.03 16.66 1.91
C LYS A 90 4.34 15.95 1.55
N THR A 91 5.31 15.98 2.45
CA THR A 91 6.58 15.28 2.24
C THR A 91 6.38 13.76 2.14
N LEU A 92 5.51 13.16 2.96
CA LEU A 92 5.31 11.70 2.98
C LEU A 92 4.44 11.18 1.83
N ILE A 93 3.57 12.00 1.23
CA ILE A 93 2.73 11.58 0.10
C ILE A 93 3.44 11.72 -1.25
N GLN A 94 4.40 12.64 -1.35
CA GLN A 94 5.18 12.88 -2.57
C GLN A 94 6.01 11.65 -2.96
N GLY A 95 6.18 11.45 -4.27
CA GLY A 95 7.00 10.37 -4.81
C GLY A 95 6.17 9.33 -5.55
N LYS A 96 6.85 8.26 -5.96
CA LYS A 96 6.22 7.11 -6.62
C LYS A 96 5.61 6.19 -5.59
N TRP A 97 4.61 5.43 -6.02
CA TRP A 97 3.92 4.49 -5.18
C TRP A 97 3.62 3.22 -5.95
N THR A 98 3.78 2.08 -5.29
CA THR A 98 3.35 0.78 -5.78
C THR A 98 2.07 0.39 -5.05
N LYS A 99 1.00 0.11 -5.80
CA LYS A 99 -0.23 -0.45 -5.25
C LYS A 99 -0.32 -1.95 -5.55
N LEU A 100 -0.55 -2.75 -4.51
CA LEU A 100 -0.79 -4.18 -4.62
C LEU A 100 -2.23 -4.55 -4.27
N VAL A 101 -2.83 -5.32 -5.16
CA VAL A 101 -4.18 -5.88 -5.01
C VAL A 101 -4.19 -7.33 -5.51
N ARG A 102 -5.12 -8.14 -5.01
CA ARG A 102 -5.36 -9.50 -5.51
C ARG A 102 -5.79 -9.43 -6.98
N ARG A 103 -5.14 -10.22 -7.84
CA ARG A 103 -5.46 -10.34 -9.27
C ARG A 103 -6.93 -10.74 -9.43
N GLY A 104 -7.66 -10.01 -10.29
CA GLY A 104 -9.09 -10.23 -10.53
C GLY A 104 -10.03 -9.49 -9.57
N ASN A 105 -9.54 -8.97 -8.44
CA ASN A 105 -10.29 -8.07 -7.58
C ASN A 105 -9.97 -6.62 -7.94
N ASN A 106 -10.97 -5.86 -8.40
CA ASN A 106 -10.91 -4.41 -8.34
C ASN A 106 -11.46 -4.00 -6.96
N PRO A 107 -10.63 -3.58 -5.99
CA PRO A 107 -11.10 -3.21 -4.66
C PRO A 107 -12.06 -2.01 -4.68
N TYR A 108 -12.10 -1.25 -5.79
CA TYR A 108 -13.01 -0.11 -5.98
C TYR A 108 -14.30 -0.42 -6.70
N LYS A 109 -14.56 -1.68 -7.09
CA LYS A 109 -15.81 -2.03 -7.80
C LYS A 109 -17.08 -1.65 -7.02
N GLY A 110 -17.00 -1.53 -5.70
CA GLY A 110 -18.09 -1.05 -4.83
C GLY A 110 -18.15 0.46 -4.62
N TYR A 111 -17.14 1.23 -5.06
CA TYR A 111 -17.12 2.70 -4.96
C TYR A 111 -17.62 3.38 -6.24
N TYR A 112 -17.68 2.67 -7.37
CA TYR A 112 -18.40 3.12 -8.56
C TYR A 112 -19.90 2.83 -8.38
N VAL A 113 -20.61 3.77 -7.76
CA VAL A 113 -22.07 3.87 -7.98
C VAL A 113 -22.24 4.55 -9.33
N ASN A 114 -22.85 3.86 -10.30
CA ASN A 114 -23.28 4.51 -11.55
C ASN A 114 -24.20 5.67 -11.18
N ASN A 115 -23.84 6.87 -11.62
CA ASN A 115 -24.75 8.01 -11.70
C ASN A 115 -25.25 8.11 -13.14
#